data_AF-A0A940TFS9-F1
#
_entry.id   AF-A0A940TFS9-F1
#
_cell.length_a   1.000
_cell.length_b   1.000
_cell.length_c   1.000
_cell.angle_alpha   90.00
_cell.angle_beta   90.00
_cell.angle_gamma   90.00
#
_symmetry.space_group_name_H-M   'P 1'
#
loop_
_entity.id
_entity.type
_entity.pdbx_description
1 polymer ?
#
loop_
_entity_poly.entity_id
_entity_poly.type
_entity_poly.pdbx_seq_one_letter_code
_entity_poly.pdbx_strand_id
1 'polypeptide(L)'
;MDETRRQQTALESESQVLLASVAATRQQVEAYYPKILDQDTRDSLEKEVEDTVGSLRRSVGNMAVAMKQTYELADELETRYEDLERTEKKRRVIGPAPANSMIDSREDSLNHFARGINHYKILWICFIGSFAGVVVELLWCLFRYGYLESRSGLVYGPFNLLYGAGAVALTLALYRFRNRSGWLSFAGGFVVGSVLEYVCSWGQELILGSRSWDYSAMPFNLNGRICLLYSIFWGVLGVLWIKDLYPRMAKLILKLPEKKGKILTWAFTAFFIVNIVVSCISVYRWSQRVEGVEAPSVFWEMVDERFPDERMERIFANMDFGE
;
A
#
# COMPACT_ATOMS: atom_id res chain seq x y z
N MET A 1 -42.05 5.52 -22.93
CA MET A 1 -41.22 4.30 -23.09
C MET A 1 -39.88 4.76 -23.58
N ASP A 2 -38.96 5.00 -22.65
CA ASP A 2 -37.60 5.41 -22.95
C ASP A 2 -36.83 4.13 -23.28
N GLU A 3 -36.66 3.83 -24.56
CA GLU A 3 -35.71 2.81 -25.00
C GLU A 3 -34.32 3.33 -24.63
N THR A 4 -33.86 2.97 -23.43
CA THR A 4 -32.46 3.07 -23.04
C THR A 4 -31.70 2.15 -23.99
N ARG A 5 -31.35 2.66 -25.18
CA ARG A 5 -30.54 2.00 -26.19
C ARG A 5 -29.27 1.57 -25.47
N ARG A 6 -29.13 0.27 -25.16
CA ARG A 6 -27.90 -0.29 -24.56
C ARG A 6 -26.76 0.19 -25.44
N GLN A 7 -25.96 1.11 -24.94
CA GLN A 7 -24.76 1.55 -25.64
C GLN A 7 -23.78 0.40 -25.58
N GLN A 8 -23.81 -0.44 -26.61
CA GLN A 8 -22.86 -1.52 -26.80
C GLN A 8 -21.47 -0.90 -27.00
N THR A 9 -20.47 -1.38 -26.27
CA THR A 9 -19.10 -0.87 -26.43
C THR A 9 -18.50 -1.40 -27.74
N ALA A 10 -17.57 -0.66 -28.35
CA ALA A 10 -16.85 -1.15 -29.55
C ALA A 10 -16.10 -2.47 -29.26
N LEU A 11 -15.63 -2.65 -28.02
CA LEU A 11 -14.98 -3.88 -27.59
C LEU A 11 -15.95 -5.07 -27.55
N GLU A 12 -17.20 -4.84 -27.13
CA GLU A 12 -18.24 -5.87 -27.15
C GLU A 12 -18.58 -6.30 -28.58
N SER A 13 -18.66 -5.37 -29.55
CA SER A 13 -18.83 -5.75 -30.96
C SER A 13 -17.64 -6.55 -31.52
N GLU A 14 -16.40 -6.13 -31.25
CA GLU A 14 -15.21 -6.88 -31.69
C GLU A 14 -15.12 -8.27 -31.04
N SER A 15 -15.56 -8.42 -29.78
CA SER A 15 -15.63 -9.73 -29.12
C SER A 15 -16.62 -10.68 -29.80
N GLN A 16 -17.72 -10.17 -30.36
CA GLN A 16 -18.68 -10.97 -31.12
C GLN A 16 -18.07 -11.43 -32.46
N VAL A 17 -17.30 -10.55 -33.13
CA VAL A 17 -16.53 -10.91 -34.34
C VAL A 17 -15.48 -11.97 -34.03
N LEU A 18 -14.80 -11.88 -32.89
CA LEU A 18 -13.86 -12.88 -32.43
C LEU A 18 -14.55 -14.24 -32.20
N LEU A 19 -15.72 -14.28 -31.56
CA LEU A 19 -16.48 -15.52 -31.38
C LEU A 19 -16.86 -16.16 -32.73
N ALA A 20 -17.29 -15.34 -33.69
CA ALA A 20 -17.56 -15.81 -35.05
C ALA A 20 -16.28 -16.34 -35.74
N SER A 21 -15.14 -15.67 -35.54
CA SER A 21 -13.84 -16.10 -36.08
C SER A 21 -13.37 -17.43 -35.49
N VAL A 22 -13.60 -17.66 -34.19
CA VAL A 22 -13.33 -18.95 -33.54
C VAL A 22 -14.21 -20.06 -34.13
N ALA A 23 -15.49 -19.79 -34.38
CA ALA A 23 -16.40 -20.75 -35.01
C ALA A 23 -15.95 -21.11 -36.44
N ALA A 24 -15.55 -20.12 -37.24
CA ALA A 24 -15.00 -20.35 -38.58
C ALA A 24 -13.67 -21.13 -38.54
N THR A 25 -12.80 -20.80 -37.59
CA THR A 25 -11.52 -21.51 -37.41
C THR A 25 -11.73 -22.96 -36.98
N ARG A 26 -12.75 -23.24 -36.14
CA ARG A 26 -13.13 -24.62 -35.79
C ARG A 26 -13.45 -25.43 -37.04
N GLN A 27 -14.23 -24.89 -37.97
CA GLN A 27 -14.56 -25.57 -39.22
C GLN A 27 -13.31 -25.87 -40.07
N GLN A 28 -12.34 -24.95 -40.09
CA GLN A 28 -11.05 -25.17 -40.77
C GLN A 28 -10.22 -26.25 -40.08
N VAL A 29 -10.19 -26.26 -38.75
CA VAL A 29 -9.45 -27.28 -37.96
C VAL A 29 -10.05 -28.67 -38.15
N GLU A 30 -11.38 -28.78 -38.17
CA GLU A 30 -12.10 -30.04 -38.39
C GLU A 30 -11.76 -30.69 -39.74
N ALA A 31 -11.40 -29.89 -40.75
CA ALA A 31 -10.99 -30.40 -42.07
C ALA A 31 -9.64 -31.16 -42.05
N TYR A 32 -8.82 -31.00 -41.00
CA TYR A 32 -7.58 -31.76 -40.84
C TYR A 32 -7.82 -33.15 -40.25
N TYR A 33 -8.89 -33.37 -39.48
CA TYR A 33 -9.12 -34.63 -38.76
C TYR A 33 -9.11 -35.88 -39.65
N PRO A 34 -9.82 -35.95 -40.79
CA PRO A 34 -9.74 -37.13 -41.65
C PRO A 34 -8.37 -37.29 -42.32
N LYS A 35 -7.64 -36.19 -42.57
CA LYS A 35 -6.33 -36.20 -43.24
C LYS A 35 -5.20 -36.66 -42.32
N ILE A 36 -5.29 -36.37 -41.02
CA ILE A 36 -4.27 -36.79 -40.04
C ILE A 36 -4.40 -38.29 -39.69
N LEU A 37 -5.56 -38.89 -39.94
CA LEU A 37 -5.78 -40.33 -39.76
C LEU A 37 -5.09 -41.20 -40.82
N ASP A 38 -4.84 -40.64 -42.01
CA ASP A 38 -4.10 -41.30 -43.08
C ASP A 38 -2.60 -40.99 -42.97
N GLN A 39 -1.76 -42.02 -43.10
CA GLN A 39 -0.34 -41.91 -42.79
C GLN A 39 0.44 -41.13 -43.86
N ASP A 40 0.12 -41.31 -45.13
CA ASP A 40 0.80 -40.64 -46.24
C ASP A 40 0.51 -39.13 -46.26
N THR A 41 -0.72 -38.74 -45.91
CA THR A 41 -1.10 -37.32 -45.84
C THR A 41 -0.66 -36.63 -44.54
N ARG A 42 -0.64 -37.34 -43.41
CA ARG A 42 -0.17 -36.81 -42.12
C ARG A 42 1.25 -36.27 -42.17
N ASP A 43 2.20 -37.01 -42.73
CA ASP A 43 3.62 -36.61 -42.76
C ASP A 43 3.82 -35.34 -43.61
N SER A 44 3.01 -35.14 -44.65
CA SER A 44 3.02 -33.92 -45.47
C SER A 44 2.40 -32.70 -44.79
N LEU A 45 1.54 -32.91 -43.79
CA LEU A 45 0.80 -31.87 -43.08
C LEU A 45 1.39 -31.50 -41.72
N GLU A 46 2.39 -32.24 -41.23
CA GLU A 46 2.96 -32.10 -39.89
C GLU A 46 3.27 -30.63 -39.55
N LYS A 47 4.06 -29.96 -40.39
CA LYS A 47 4.46 -28.57 -40.19
C LYS A 47 3.27 -27.59 -40.23
N GLU A 48 2.31 -27.80 -41.14
CA GLU A 48 1.12 -26.94 -41.26
C GLU A 48 0.23 -27.07 -40.02
N VAL A 49 0.08 -28.28 -39.51
CA VAL A 49 -0.66 -28.57 -38.27
C VAL A 49 0.05 -27.94 -37.07
N GLU A 50 1.38 -28.09 -36.96
CA GLU A 50 2.18 -27.45 -35.91
C GLU A 50 2.05 -25.93 -35.94
N ASP A 51 2.17 -25.30 -37.12
CA ASP A 51 2.02 -23.86 -37.29
C ASP A 51 0.62 -23.39 -36.91
N THR A 52 -0.41 -24.14 -37.30
CA THR A 52 -1.82 -23.88 -36.96
C THR A 52 -2.05 -23.97 -35.45
N VAL A 53 -1.57 -25.04 -34.80
CA VAL A 53 -1.64 -25.21 -33.34
C VAL A 53 -0.88 -24.07 -32.63
N GLY A 54 0.31 -23.71 -33.13
CA GLY A 54 1.09 -22.59 -32.62
C GLY A 54 0.36 -21.26 -32.72
N SER A 55 -0.32 -21.01 -33.84
CA SER A 55 -1.16 -19.83 -34.04
C SER A 55 -2.35 -19.79 -33.08
N LEU A 56 -3.06 -20.91 -32.92
CA LEU A 56 -4.17 -21.02 -31.96
C LEU A 56 -3.71 -20.76 -30.52
N ARG A 57 -2.56 -21.30 -30.11
CA ARG A 57 -1.98 -21.05 -28.77
C ARG A 57 -1.65 -19.57 -28.56
N ARG A 58 -1.06 -18.89 -29.56
CA ARG A 58 -0.81 -17.44 -29.49
C ARG A 58 -2.10 -16.64 -29.38
N SER A 59 -3.12 -17.01 -30.16
CA SER A 59 -4.45 -16.40 -30.10
C SER A 59 -5.08 -16.54 -28.71
N VAL A 60 -4.97 -17.71 -28.06
CA VAL A 60 -5.42 -17.92 -26.67
C VAL A 60 -4.69 -16.98 -25.70
N GLY A 61 -3.37 -16.82 -25.84
CA GLY A 61 -2.59 -15.88 -25.04
C GLY A 61 -3.08 -14.43 -25.19
N ASN A 62 -3.29 -13.99 -26.42
CA ASN A 62 -3.83 -12.65 -26.72
C ASN A 62 -5.22 -12.45 -26.12
N MET A 63 -6.11 -13.44 -26.23
CA MET A 63 -7.45 -13.41 -25.65
C MET A 63 -7.42 -13.35 -24.12
N ALA A 64 -6.51 -14.08 -23.47
CA ALA A 64 -6.36 -14.04 -22.02
C ALA A 64 -5.91 -12.65 -21.53
N VAL A 65 -4.99 -12.00 -22.27
CA VAL A 65 -4.57 -10.62 -21.98
C VAL A 65 -5.74 -9.65 -22.17
N ALA A 66 -6.48 -9.75 -23.27
CA ALA A 66 -7.63 -8.90 -23.54
C ALA A 66 -8.74 -9.08 -22.50
N MET A 67 -9.05 -10.33 -22.12
CA MET A 67 -10.00 -10.66 -21.05
C MET A 67 -9.60 -9.98 -19.75
N LYS A 68 -8.34 -10.13 -19.32
CA LYS A 68 -7.83 -9.47 -18.12
C LYS A 68 -8.01 -7.95 -18.19
N GLN A 69 -7.59 -7.31 -19.27
CA GLN A 69 -7.70 -5.85 -19.43
C GLN A 69 -9.17 -5.39 -19.41
N THR A 70 -10.08 -6.16 -20.02
CA THR A 70 -11.51 -5.84 -20.06
C THR A 70 -12.13 -5.87 -18.67
N TYR A 71 -11.83 -6.91 -17.87
CA TYR A 71 -12.26 -6.98 -16.47
C TYR A 71 -11.71 -5.82 -15.65
N GLU A 72 -10.43 -5.48 -15.84
CA GLU A 72 -9.80 -4.37 -15.13
C GLU A 72 -10.48 -3.02 -15.43
N LEU A 73 -10.88 -2.78 -16.68
CA LEU A 73 -11.61 -1.57 -17.08
C LEU A 73 -13.02 -1.51 -16.48
N ALA A 74 -13.74 -2.62 -16.52
CA ALA A 74 -15.09 -2.69 -15.96
C ALA A 74 -15.09 -2.45 -14.44
N ASP A 75 -14.22 -3.16 -13.70
CA ASP A 75 -14.07 -3.03 -12.26
C ASP A 75 -13.64 -1.61 -11.85
N GLU A 76 -12.73 -0.99 -12.62
CA GLU A 76 -12.31 0.38 -12.37
C GLU A 76 -13.45 1.39 -12.60
N LEU A 77 -14.21 1.24 -13.69
CA LEU A 77 -15.33 2.13 -13.99
C LEU A 77 -16.43 2.03 -12.94
N GLU A 78 -16.82 0.81 -12.58
CA GLU A 78 -17.83 0.53 -11.55
C GLU A 78 -17.41 1.10 -10.20
N THR A 79 -16.20 0.81 -9.75
CA THR A 79 -15.68 1.32 -8.48
C THR A 79 -15.62 2.85 -8.47
N ARG A 80 -15.13 3.48 -9.56
CA ARG A 80 -15.07 4.94 -9.66
C ARG A 80 -16.46 5.57 -9.61
N TYR A 81 -17.45 4.95 -10.25
CA TYR A 81 -18.84 5.40 -10.22
C TYR A 81 -19.45 5.25 -8.82
N GLU A 82 -19.30 4.09 -8.18
CA GLU A 82 -19.76 3.87 -6.81
C GLU A 82 -19.13 4.84 -5.81
N ASP A 83 -17.82 5.11 -5.92
CA ASP A 83 -17.11 6.03 -5.03
C ASP A 83 -17.68 7.47 -5.16
N LEU A 84 -18.06 7.90 -6.37
CA LEU A 84 -18.72 9.19 -6.60
C LEU A 84 -20.14 9.21 -6.01
N GLU A 85 -20.96 8.21 -6.30
CA GLU A 85 -22.32 8.12 -5.74
C GLU A 85 -22.31 8.10 -4.20
N ARG A 86 -21.36 7.37 -3.59
CA ARG A 86 -21.20 7.31 -2.13
C ARG A 86 -20.81 8.66 -1.54
N THR A 87 -20.03 9.44 -2.29
CA THR A 87 -19.64 10.81 -1.90
C THR A 87 -20.86 11.74 -1.90
N GLU A 88 -21.78 11.58 -2.85
CA GLU A 88 -22.99 12.42 -2.97
C GLU A 88 -24.10 12.02 -1.97
N LYS A 89 -24.30 10.72 -1.73
CA LYS A 89 -25.45 10.20 -0.95
C LYS A 89 -25.30 10.31 0.59
N LYS A 90 -24.13 10.65 1.16
CA LYS A 90 -23.91 10.64 2.62
C LYS A 90 -23.69 12.03 3.23
N ARG A 91 -24.74 12.62 3.81
CA ARG A 91 -24.61 13.65 4.86
C ARG A 91 -24.28 12.97 6.20
N ARG A 92 -23.01 13.00 6.60
CA ARG A 92 -22.54 12.57 7.94
C ARG A 92 -21.81 13.72 8.65
N VAL A 93 -21.68 13.62 9.98
CA VAL A 93 -20.98 14.59 10.86
C VAL A 93 -19.52 14.80 10.44
N ILE A 94 -18.85 13.74 9.97
CA ILE A 94 -17.56 13.83 9.28
C ILE A 94 -17.83 13.63 7.78
N GLY A 95 -17.45 14.61 6.96
CA GLY A 95 -17.65 14.54 5.51
C GLY A 95 -16.97 13.30 4.89
N PRO A 96 -17.53 12.72 3.81
CA PRO A 96 -16.95 11.58 3.14
C PRO A 96 -15.53 11.90 2.62
N ALA A 97 -14.66 10.89 2.60
CA ALA A 97 -13.42 11.02 1.85
C ALA A 97 -13.75 11.33 0.38
N PRO A 98 -12.96 12.18 -0.28
CA PRO A 98 -13.14 12.42 -1.70
C PRO A 98 -12.83 11.14 -2.48
N ALA A 99 -13.56 10.88 -3.56
CA ALA A 99 -13.23 9.79 -4.47
C ALA A 99 -11.79 9.94 -5.00
N ASN A 100 -11.06 8.82 -5.07
CA ASN A 100 -9.68 8.81 -5.57
C ASN A 100 -9.59 9.38 -7.00
N SER A 101 -10.61 9.14 -7.84
CA SER A 101 -10.74 9.72 -9.18
C SER A 101 -10.79 11.25 -9.21
N MET A 102 -11.45 11.87 -8.23
CA MET A 102 -11.52 13.32 -8.10
C MET A 102 -10.19 13.93 -7.69
N ILE A 103 -9.42 13.21 -6.87
CA ILE A 103 -8.06 13.61 -6.49
C ILE A 103 -7.15 13.58 -7.73
N ASP A 104 -7.24 12.52 -8.53
CA ASP A 104 -6.40 12.35 -9.73
C ASP A 104 -6.64 13.45 -10.76
N SER A 105 -7.90 13.71 -11.07
CA SER A 105 -8.28 14.77 -12.01
C SER A 105 -7.83 16.16 -11.54
N ARG A 106 -7.84 16.41 -10.23
CA ARG A 106 -7.34 17.68 -9.65
C ARG A 106 -5.82 17.77 -9.67
N GLU A 107 -5.12 16.68 -9.38
CA GLU A 107 -3.66 16.62 -9.47
C GLU A 107 -3.17 16.88 -10.90
N ASP A 108 -3.85 16.28 -11.88
CA ASP A 108 -3.56 16.44 -13.31
C ASP A 108 -3.87 17.86 -13.79
N SER A 109 -5.05 18.41 -13.46
CA SER A 109 -5.47 19.73 -13.94
C SER A 109 -4.66 20.88 -13.35
N LEU A 110 -4.18 20.74 -12.12
CA LEU A 110 -3.37 21.76 -11.44
C LEU A 110 -1.86 21.58 -11.69
N ASN A 111 -1.44 20.58 -12.46
CA ASN A 111 -0.03 20.17 -12.62
C ASN A 111 0.72 20.15 -11.26
N HIS A 112 0.09 19.54 -10.26
CA HIS A 112 0.48 19.70 -8.87
C HIS A 112 1.80 18.97 -8.56
N PHE A 113 2.62 19.50 -7.64
CA PHE A 113 3.93 18.89 -7.29
C PHE A 113 3.81 17.47 -6.72
N ALA A 114 2.65 17.11 -6.19
CA ALA A 114 2.34 15.79 -5.63
C ALA A 114 1.50 14.90 -6.58
N ARG A 115 1.53 15.17 -7.89
CA ARG A 115 0.82 14.39 -8.92
C ARG A 115 1.30 12.93 -8.97
N GLY A 116 0.35 12.00 -8.99
CA GLY A 116 0.66 10.57 -9.16
C GLY A 116 1.34 9.97 -7.92
N ILE A 117 2.24 9.01 -8.11
CA ILE A 117 3.23 8.61 -7.09
C ILE A 117 4.56 9.22 -7.50
N ASN A 118 5.05 10.16 -6.68
CA ASN A 118 6.34 10.81 -6.87
C ASN A 118 7.04 10.99 -5.52
N HIS A 119 8.31 11.40 -5.53
CA HIS A 119 9.11 11.56 -4.32
C HIS A 119 8.52 12.55 -3.33
N TYR A 120 7.98 13.69 -3.80
CA TYR A 120 7.33 14.66 -2.92
C TYR A 120 6.12 14.05 -2.22
N LYS A 121 5.27 13.33 -2.94
CA LYS A 121 4.07 12.71 -2.37
C LYS A 121 4.44 11.62 -1.37
N ILE A 122 5.44 10.79 -1.68
CA ILE A 122 5.94 9.76 -0.77
C ILE A 122 6.44 10.39 0.54
N LEU A 123 7.22 11.47 0.46
CA LEU A 123 7.70 12.19 1.64
C LEU A 123 6.55 12.76 2.47
N TRP A 124 5.55 13.39 1.84
CA TRP A 124 4.38 13.89 2.55
C TRP A 124 3.54 12.79 3.20
N ILE A 125 3.38 11.65 2.52
CA ILE A 125 2.73 10.46 3.10
C ILE A 125 3.51 9.99 4.32
N CYS A 126 4.83 9.95 4.25
CA CYS A 126 5.68 9.59 5.37
C CYS A 126 5.52 10.56 6.54
N PHE A 127 5.59 11.88 6.30
CA PHE A 127 5.50 12.90 7.36
C PHE A 127 4.13 12.90 8.03
N ILE A 128 3.06 12.92 7.24
CA ILE A 128 1.69 12.92 7.75
C ILE A 128 1.39 11.58 8.42
N GLY A 129 1.79 10.46 7.81
CA GLY A 129 1.63 9.12 8.38
C GLY A 129 2.36 8.97 9.72
N SER A 130 3.57 9.51 9.83
CA SER A 130 4.36 9.45 11.08
C SER A 130 3.67 10.19 12.24
N PHE A 131 2.99 11.29 11.95
CA PHE A 131 2.23 12.05 12.96
C PHE A 131 0.85 11.42 13.23
N ALA A 132 0.10 11.12 12.16
CA ALA A 132 -1.25 10.61 12.25
C ALA A 132 -1.29 9.25 12.95
N GLY A 133 -0.31 8.37 12.71
CA GLY A 133 -0.20 7.09 13.42
C GLY A 133 -0.08 7.27 14.93
N VAL A 134 0.78 8.19 15.37
CA VAL A 134 0.93 8.51 16.81
C VAL A 134 -0.37 9.05 17.39
N VAL A 135 -1.05 9.97 16.69
CA VAL A 135 -2.34 10.52 17.13
C VAL A 135 -3.42 9.44 17.23
N VAL A 136 -3.52 8.55 16.24
CA VAL A 136 -4.50 7.46 16.25
C VAL A 136 -4.22 6.51 17.41
N GLU A 137 -2.97 6.14 17.64
CA GLU A 137 -2.62 5.24 18.74
C GLU A 137 -2.80 5.90 20.11
N LEU A 138 -2.47 7.18 20.24
CA LEU A 138 -2.76 7.96 21.45
C LEU A 138 -4.25 7.99 21.77
N LEU A 139 -5.11 8.22 20.77
CA LEU A 139 -6.56 8.18 20.94
C LEU A 139 -7.03 6.79 21.31
N TRP A 140 -6.49 5.75 20.66
CA TRP A 140 -6.80 4.36 20.99
C TRP A 140 -6.45 4.02 22.44
N CYS A 141 -5.24 4.36 22.90
CA CYS A 141 -4.80 4.18 24.27
C CYS A 141 -5.72 4.91 25.26
N LEU A 142 -6.08 6.17 24.95
CA LEU A 142 -6.99 6.96 25.77
C LEU A 142 -8.38 6.29 25.90
N PHE A 143 -8.95 5.82 24.79
CA PHE A 143 -10.26 5.16 24.83
C PHE A 143 -10.21 3.79 25.50
N ARG A 144 -9.13 3.02 25.31
CA ARG A 144 -9.05 1.64 25.77
C ARG A 144 -8.60 1.51 27.23
N TYR A 145 -7.69 2.37 27.68
CA TYR A 145 -7.02 2.27 28.97
C TYR A 145 -7.21 3.52 29.85
N GLY A 146 -7.70 4.64 29.30
CA GLY A 146 -8.00 5.85 30.07
C GLY A 146 -6.78 6.74 30.37
N TYR A 147 -5.60 6.43 29.86
CA TYR A 147 -4.40 7.25 30.01
C TYR A 147 -3.69 7.51 28.67
N LEU A 148 -2.88 8.58 28.67
CA LEU A 148 -2.06 8.97 27.51
C LEU A 148 -0.65 8.44 27.71
N GLU A 149 -0.15 7.69 26.74
CA GLU A 149 1.20 7.15 26.73
C GLU A 149 1.93 7.58 25.46
N SER A 150 3.18 8.03 25.58
CA SER A 150 3.93 8.45 24.40
C SER A 150 4.19 7.24 23.48
N ARG A 151 3.79 7.38 22.22
CA ARG A 151 4.11 6.46 21.11
C ARG A 151 5.06 7.09 20.10
N SER A 152 5.77 8.13 20.54
CA SER A 152 6.71 8.87 19.71
C SER A 152 7.95 8.01 19.46
N GLY A 153 8.37 7.93 18.20
CA GLY A 153 9.60 7.27 17.80
C GLY A 153 10.77 8.25 17.65
N LEU A 154 10.52 9.56 17.80
CA LEU A 154 11.52 10.62 17.67
C LEU A 154 11.48 11.58 18.88
N VAL A 155 12.61 12.23 19.16
CA VAL A 155 12.78 13.07 20.36
C VAL A 155 12.15 14.46 20.23
N TYR A 156 11.97 14.94 18.99
CA TYR A 156 11.27 16.19 18.72
C TYR A 156 9.90 15.92 18.08
N GLY A 157 8.84 16.20 18.84
CA GLY A 157 7.45 16.12 18.38
C GLY A 157 6.88 14.69 18.35
N PRO A 158 5.55 14.55 18.24
CA PRO A 158 4.86 13.27 18.27
C PRO A 158 4.92 12.59 16.90
N PHE A 159 6.12 12.20 16.48
CA PHE A 159 6.36 11.52 15.21
C PHE A 159 6.91 10.12 15.47
N ASN A 160 6.39 9.13 14.74
CA ASN A 160 6.94 7.80 14.72
C ASN A 160 7.12 7.36 13.26
N LEU A 161 8.39 7.23 12.86
CA LEU A 161 8.76 6.96 11.47
C LEU A 161 8.30 5.58 11.01
N LEU A 162 8.09 4.62 11.93
CA LEU A 162 7.58 3.29 11.60
C LEU A 162 6.17 3.37 11.01
N TYR A 163 5.29 4.22 11.57
CA TYR A 163 3.96 4.45 11.01
C TYR A 163 4.02 5.16 9.66
N GLY A 164 4.93 6.12 9.50
CA GLY A 164 5.19 6.78 8.22
C GLY A 164 5.66 5.80 7.15
N ALA A 165 6.60 4.92 7.48
CA ALA A 165 7.12 3.89 6.60
C ALA A 165 6.03 2.86 6.22
N GLY A 166 5.22 2.42 7.19
CA GLY A 166 4.07 1.54 6.94
C GLY A 166 3.04 2.17 6.01
N ALA A 167 2.71 3.44 6.23
CA ALA A 167 1.84 4.23 5.36
C ALA A 167 2.38 4.33 3.91
N VAL A 168 3.69 4.58 3.75
CA VAL A 168 4.35 4.60 2.44
C VAL A 168 4.29 3.23 1.78
N ALA A 169 4.64 2.15 2.50
CA ALA A 169 4.67 0.80 1.96
C ALA A 169 3.27 0.34 1.51
N LEU A 170 2.24 0.55 2.34
CA LEU A 170 0.85 0.28 1.96
C LEU A 170 0.42 1.12 0.75
N THR A 171 0.79 2.41 0.72
CA THR A 171 0.45 3.26 -0.43
C THR A 171 1.12 2.73 -1.70
N LEU A 172 2.44 2.48 -1.71
CA LEU A 172 3.15 2.04 -2.90
C LEU A 172 2.59 0.73 -3.46
N ALA A 173 2.22 -0.21 -2.58
CA ALA A 173 1.66 -1.48 -2.99
C ALA A 173 0.20 -1.38 -3.46
N LEU A 174 -0.63 -0.58 -2.79
CA LEU A 174 -2.08 -0.50 -3.04
C LEU A 174 -2.48 0.60 -4.03
N TYR A 175 -1.61 1.56 -4.34
CA TYR A 175 -1.95 2.73 -5.16
C TYR A 175 -2.49 2.36 -6.54
N ARG A 176 -1.95 1.29 -7.15
CA ARG A 176 -2.43 0.78 -8.45
C ARG A 176 -3.85 0.19 -8.39
N PHE A 177 -4.27 -0.29 -7.21
CA PHE A 177 -5.56 -0.95 -7.00
C PHE A 177 -6.60 -0.05 -6.31
N ARG A 178 -6.27 1.21 -6.02
CA ARG A 178 -7.16 2.10 -5.25
C ARG A 178 -8.49 2.41 -5.93
N ASN A 179 -8.52 2.40 -7.26
CA ASN A 179 -9.72 2.62 -8.07
C ASN A 179 -10.41 1.31 -8.46
N ARG A 180 -10.00 0.17 -7.89
CA ARG A 180 -10.56 -1.17 -8.12
C ARG A 180 -11.33 -1.68 -6.90
N SER A 181 -11.91 -2.88 -6.98
CA SER A 181 -12.69 -3.46 -5.88
C SER A 181 -11.94 -3.46 -4.54
N GLY A 182 -12.71 -3.29 -3.45
CA GLY A 182 -12.17 -3.31 -2.09
C GLY A 182 -11.47 -4.63 -1.73
N TRP A 183 -11.86 -5.73 -2.37
CA TRP A 183 -11.22 -7.03 -2.17
C TRP A 183 -9.75 -7.05 -2.58
N LEU A 184 -9.38 -6.41 -3.70
CA LEU A 184 -7.97 -6.30 -4.09
C LEU A 184 -7.16 -5.47 -3.10
N SER A 185 -7.78 -4.43 -2.53
CA SER A 185 -7.17 -3.62 -1.47
C SER A 185 -6.98 -4.43 -0.18
N PHE A 186 -7.94 -5.31 0.14
CA PHE A 186 -7.86 -6.24 1.26
C PHE A 186 -6.73 -7.26 1.06
N ALA A 187 -6.71 -7.94 -0.09
CA ALA A 187 -5.69 -8.94 -0.40
C ALA A 187 -4.28 -8.33 -0.43
N GLY A 188 -4.12 -7.14 -1.03
CA GLY A 188 -2.86 -6.42 -1.03
C GLY A 188 -2.44 -5.99 0.38
N GLY A 189 -3.36 -5.46 1.19
CA GLY A 189 -3.10 -5.07 2.57
C GLY A 189 -2.69 -6.27 3.43
N PHE A 190 -3.39 -7.39 3.28
CA PHE A 190 -3.11 -8.66 3.96
C PHE A 190 -1.68 -9.11 3.69
N VAL A 191 -1.27 -9.16 2.42
CA VAL A 191 0.07 -9.64 2.02
C VAL A 191 1.15 -8.65 2.47
N VAL A 192 1.00 -7.37 2.14
CA VAL A 192 2.01 -6.35 2.41
C VAL A 192 2.21 -6.16 3.90
N GLY A 193 1.12 -6.04 4.67
CA GLY A 193 1.20 -5.92 6.12
C GLY A 193 1.85 -7.13 6.77
N SER A 194 1.49 -8.35 6.35
CA SER A 194 2.12 -9.57 6.86
C SER A 194 3.62 -9.65 6.53
N VAL A 195 4.02 -9.26 5.31
CA VAL A 195 5.44 -9.24 4.94
C VAL A 195 6.20 -8.20 5.76
N LEU A 196 5.65 -7.00 5.93
CA LEU A 196 6.26 -5.95 6.74
C LEU A 196 6.40 -6.40 8.20
N GLU A 197 5.35 -6.97 8.78
CA GLU A 197 5.36 -7.48 10.16
C GLU A 197 6.43 -8.58 10.32
N TYR A 198 6.49 -9.52 9.38
CA TYR A 198 7.50 -10.58 9.42
C TYR A 198 8.92 -10.02 9.32
N VAL A 199 9.18 -9.13 8.36
CA VAL A 199 10.50 -8.53 8.14
C VAL A 199 10.91 -7.65 9.31
N CYS A 200 9.99 -6.88 9.90
CA CYS A 200 10.24 -6.09 11.10
C CYS A 200 10.60 -6.99 12.30
N SER A 201 9.83 -8.05 12.54
CA SER A 201 10.13 -9.02 13.61
C SER A 201 11.48 -9.70 13.42
N TRP A 202 11.79 -10.13 12.19
CA TRP A 202 13.06 -10.78 11.87
C TRP A 202 14.25 -9.81 11.95
N GLY A 203 14.11 -8.60 11.41
CA GLY A 203 15.14 -7.57 11.47
C GLY A 203 15.42 -7.12 12.91
N GLN A 204 14.37 -6.97 13.73
CA GLN A 204 14.52 -6.64 15.14
C GLN A 204 15.32 -7.72 15.89
N GLU A 205 15.00 -8.99 15.69
CA GLU A 205 15.73 -10.08 16.34
C GLU A 205 17.19 -10.16 15.89
N LEU A 206 17.46 -9.93 14.60
CA LEU A 206 18.84 -9.92 14.09
C LEU A 206 19.69 -8.79 14.66
N ILE A 207 19.10 -7.60 14.83
CA ILE A 207 19.84 -6.40 15.23
C ILE A 207 19.90 -6.27 16.75
N LEU A 208 18.80 -6.56 17.44
CA LEU A 208 18.61 -6.30 18.87
C LEU A 208 18.51 -7.58 19.72
N GLY A 209 18.46 -8.77 19.11
CA GLY A 209 18.28 -10.03 19.83
C GLY A 209 16.89 -10.20 20.49
N SER A 210 15.96 -9.28 20.25
CA SER A 210 14.62 -9.25 20.89
C SER A 210 13.49 -9.31 19.87
N ARG A 211 12.28 -9.64 20.32
CA ARG A 211 11.04 -9.62 19.52
C ARG A 211 10.00 -8.75 20.20
N SER A 212 9.43 -7.78 19.47
CA SER A 212 8.37 -6.91 20.02
C SER A 212 7.02 -7.63 20.20
N TRP A 213 6.81 -8.76 19.54
CA TRP A 213 5.61 -9.57 19.67
C TRP A 213 5.91 -11.05 19.41
N ASP A 214 5.10 -11.91 20.02
CA ASP A 214 5.13 -13.36 19.82
C ASP A 214 3.71 -13.92 19.65
N TYR A 215 3.44 -14.47 18.47
CA TYR A 215 2.18 -15.10 18.09
C TYR A 215 2.26 -16.63 18.10
N SER A 216 3.25 -17.24 18.75
CA SER A 216 3.42 -18.70 18.81
C SER A 216 2.20 -19.42 19.37
N ALA A 217 1.46 -18.78 20.28
CA ALA A 217 0.22 -19.31 20.86
C ALA A 217 -1.03 -19.13 19.96
N MET A 218 -0.91 -18.44 18.83
CA MET A 218 -2.04 -18.13 17.93
C MET A 218 -2.11 -19.16 16.78
N PRO A 219 -3.32 -19.51 16.32
CA PRO A 219 -3.48 -20.44 15.21
C PRO A 219 -2.96 -19.84 13.89
N PHE A 220 -2.44 -20.70 13.01
CA PHE A 220 -1.85 -20.31 11.72
C PHE A 220 -0.74 -19.25 11.86
N ASN A 221 0.07 -19.35 12.92
CA ASN A 221 1.26 -18.52 13.06
C ASN A 221 2.40 -19.04 12.17
N LEU A 222 3.28 -18.15 11.77
CA LEU A 222 4.51 -18.48 11.05
C LEU A 222 5.71 -18.06 11.90
N ASN A 223 6.41 -19.04 12.47
CA ASN A 223 7.55 -18.83 13.39
C ASN A 223 7.23 -17.91 14.59
N GLY A 224 5.96 -17.83 15.00
CA GLY A 224 5.51 -16.87 16.02
C GLY A 224 5.59 -15.39 15.61
N ARG A 225 5.94 -15.06 14.36
CA ARG A 225 6.18 -13.66 13.92
C ARG A 225 4.96 -12.98 13.34
N ILE A 226 4.16 -13.74 12.62
CA ILE A 226 2.89 -13.31 12.02
C ILE A 226 1.85 -14.38 12.30
N CYS A 227 0.57 -14.03 12.23
CA CYS A 227 -0.52 -15.00 12.22
C CYS A 227 -1.70 -14.52 11.39
N LEU A 228 -2.56 -15.46 11.01
CA LEU A 228 -3.71 -15.19 10.13
C LEU A 228 -4.61 -14.06 10.65
N LEU A 229 -4.83 -13.96 11.96
CA LEU A 229 -5.71 -12.94 12.55
C LEU A 229 -5.17 -11.53 12.29
N TYR A 230 -3.88 -11.29 12.57
CA TYR A 230 -3.25 -10.00 12.33
C TYR A 230 -3.10 -9.71 10.83
N SER A 231 -2.85 -10.74 10.01
CA SER A 231 -2.91 -10.60 8.55
C SER A 231 -4.28 -10.12 8.05
N ILE A 232 -5.39 -10.60 8.64
CA ILE A 232 -6.74 -10.11 8.33
C ILE A 232 -6.90 -8.64 8.74
N PHE A 233 -6.40 -8.25 9.93
CA PHE A 233 -6.42 -6.84 10.34
C PHE A 233 -5.63 -5.95 9.37
N TRP A 234 -4.47 -6.41 8.88
CA TRP A 234 -3.73 -5.71 7.83
C TRP A 234 -4.52 -5.59 6.53
N GLY A 235 -5.30 -6.61 6.16
CA GLY A 235 -6.22 -6.53 5.02
C GLY A 235 -7.29 -5.46 5.20
N VAL A 236 -7.97 -5.45 6.34
CA VAL A 236 -8.98 -4.41 6.65
C VAL A 236 -8.34 -3.01 6.67
N LEU A 237 -7.17 -2.89 7.30
CA LEU A 237 -6.42 -1.64 7.36
C LEU A 237 -6.00 -1.17 5.97
N GLY A 238 -5.61 -2.08 5.07
CA GLY A 238 -5.31 -1.75 3.67
C GLY A 238 -6.49 -1.15 2.93
N VAL A 239 -7.70 -1.69 3.12
CA VAL A 239 -8.93 -1.11 2.56
C VAL A 239 -9.20 0.27 3.14
N LEU A 240 -9.21 0.40 4.48
CA LEU A 240 -9.44 1.68 5.16
C LEU A 240 -8.40 2.73 4.76
N TRP A 241 -7.14 2.33 4.62
CA TRP A 241 -6.05 3.18 4.21
C TRP A 241 -6.31 3.74 2.81
N ILE A 242 -6.49 2.88 1.80
CA ILE A 242 -6.51 3.33 0.41
C ILE A 242 -7.86 3.94 -0.01
N LYS A 243 -8.96 3.55 0.63
CA LYS A 243 -10.32 4.03 0.32
C LYS A 243 -10.76 5.23 1.15
N ASP A 244 -10.17 5.49 2.32
CA ASP A 244 -10.61 6.58 3.20
C ASP A 244 -9.46 7.49 3.66
N LEU A 245 -8.40 6.95 4.29
CA LEU A 245 -7.33 7.77 4.87
C LEU A 245 -6.46 8.45 3.80
N TYR A 246 -6.01 7.69 2.80
CA TYR A 246 -5.21 8.16 1.68
C TYR A 246 -5.87 9.32 0.92
N PRO A 247 -7.14 9.22 0.45
CA PRO A 247 -7.78 10.32 -0.27
C PRO A 247 -7.96 11.58 0.59
N ARG A 248 -8.19 11.45 1.91
CA ARG A 248 -8.22 12.60 2.83
C ARG A 248 -6.86 13.27 2.92
N MET A 249 -5.80 12.48 3.07
CA MET A 249 -4.42 12.98 3.12
C MET A 249 -4.03 13.64 1.79
N ALA A 250 -4.34 13.02 0.65
CA ALA A 250 -4.09 13.61 -0.67
C ALA A 250 -4.83 14.94 -0.85
N LYS A 251 -6.08 15.04 -0.37
CA LYS A 251 -6.83 16.31 -0.34
C LYS A 251 -6.17 17.38 0.52
N LEU A 252 -5.53 17.01 1.64
CA LEU A 252 -4.78 17.95 2.47
C LEU A 252 -3.52 18.43 1.75
N ILE A 253 -2.78 17.52 1.10
CA ILE A 253 -1.58 17.84 0.33
C ILE A 253 -1.93 18.78 -0.85
N LEU A 254 -3.07 18.55 -1.51
CA LEU A 254 -3.57 19.39 -2.60
C LEU A 254 -3.90 20.84 -2.21
N LYS A 255 -4.04 21.15 -0.90
CA LYS A 255 -4.24 22.53 -0.45
C LYS A 255 -2.95 23.35 -0.51
N LEU A 256 -1.78 22.71 -0.63
CA LEU A 256 -0.49 23.38 -0.61
C LEU A 256 -0.16 23.90 -2.02
N PRO A 257 0.07 25.20 -2.23
CA PRO A 257 0.52 25.72 -3.51
C PRO A 257 1.86 25.12 -3.92
N GLU A 258 2.08 24.89 -5.22
CA GLU A 258 3.23 24.15 -5.75
C GLU A 258 4.59 24.60 -5.19
N LYS A 259 4.89 25.91 -5.24
CA LYS A 259 6.16 26.47 -4.73
C LYS A 259 6.32 26.27 -3.23
N LYS A 260 5.27 26.57 -2.45
CA LYS A 260 5.28 26.43 -0.99
C LYS A 260 5.39 24.96 -0.59
N GLY A 261 4.69 24.07 -1.29
CA GLY A 261 4.74 22.63 -1.07
C GLY A 261 6.16 22.07 -1.25
N LYS A 262 6.86 22.44 -2.33
CA LYS A 262 8.25 22.01 -2.57
C LYS A 262 9.21 22.50 -1.47
N ILE A 263 9.14 23.78 -1.11
CA ILE A 263 9.98 24.37 -0.04
C ILE A 263 9.73 23.66 1.30
N LEU A 264 8.45 23.50 1.64
CA LEU A 264 8.05 22.87 2.90
C LEU A 264 8.43 21.38 2.95
N THR A 265 8.42 20.70 1.80
CA THR A 265 8.89 19.30 1.72
C THR A 265 10.36 19.19 2.12
N TRP A 266 11.22 20.05 1.58
CA TRP A 266 12.65 20.05 1.92
C TRP A 266 12.91 20.49 3.36
N ALA A 267 12.16 21.49 3.86
CA ALA A 267 12.26 21.91 5.25
C ALA A 267 11.89 20.77 6.22
N PHE A 268 10.78 20.07 5.99
CA PHE A 268 10.41 18.90 6.79
C PHE A 268 11.40 17.76 6.64
N THR A 269 11.93 17.52 5.42
CA THR A 269 12.94 16.49 5.20
C THR A 269 14.19 16.76 6.05
N ALA A 270 14.71 17.99 6.02
CA ALA A 270 15.84 18.39 6.85
C ALA A 270 15.54 18.25 8.35
N PHE A 271 14.36 18.69 8.79
CA PHE A 271 13.90 18.51 10.17
C PHE A 271 13.87 17.04 10.59
N PHE A 272 13.27 16.16 9.79
CA PHE A 272 13.19 14.72 10.08
C PHE A 272 14.58 14.08 10.11
N ILE A 273 15.48 14.42 9.19
CA ILE A 273 16.86 13.91 9.19
C ILE A 273 17.57 14.29 10.48
N VAL A 274 17.53 15.57 10.86
CA VAL A 274 18.15 16.05 12.11
C VAL A 274 17.52 15.35 13.32
N ASN A 275 16.19 15.24 13.35
CA ASN A 275 15.47 14.60 14.45
C ASN A 275 15.83 13.11 14.57
N ILE A 276 15.94 12.37 13.46
CA ILE A 276 16.38 10.97 13.44
C ILE A 276 17.81 10.86 14.01
N VAL A 277 18.73 11.68 13.51
CA VAL A 277 20.14 11.65 13.97
C VAL A 277 20.23 11.93 15.47
N VAL A 278 19.55 12.98 15.95
CA VAL A 278 19.53 13.33 17.37
C VAL A 278 18.88 12.21 18.19
N SER A 279 17.75 11.66 17.74
CA SER A 279 17.10 10.51 18.39
C SER A 279 18.03 9.31 18.52
N CYS A 280 18.73 8.93 17.45
CA CYS A 280 19.66 7.80 17.49
C CYS A 280 20.80 8.05 18.48
N ILE A 281 21.39 9.26 18.48
CA ILE A 281 22.45 9.63 19.42
C ILE A 281 21.93 9.61 20.87
N SER A 282 20.76 10.18 21.12
CA SER A 282 20.15 10.22 22.45
C SER A 282 19.81 8.83 22.98
N VAL A 283 19.23 7.95 22.15
CA VAL A 283 18.91 6.56 22.54
C VAL A 283 20.18 5.74 22.76
N TYR A 284 21.18 5.88 21.89
CA TYR A 284 22.47 5.21 22.07
C TYR A 284 23.16 5.64 23.38
N ARG A 285 23.15 6.95 23.67
CA ARG A 285 23.71 7.44 24.93
C ARG A 285 22.92 6.98 26.14
N TRP A 286 21.59 6.94 26.04
CA TRP A 286 20.72 6.43 27.11
C TRP A 286 21.03 4.96 27.42
N SER A 287 21.17 4.12 26.40
CA SER A 287 21.61 2.71 26.56
C SER A 287 22.95 2.59 27.28
N GLN A 288 23.95 3.41 26.92
CA GLN A 288 25.24 3.43 27.62
C GLN A 288 25.12 3.85 29.10
N ARG A 289 24.22 4.78 29.43
CA ARG A 289 24.00 5.18 30.83
C ARG A 289 23.37 4.06 31.66
N VAL A 290 22.42 3.32 31.08
CA VAL A 290 21.82 2.14 31.73
C VAL A 290 22.89 1.08 32.02
N GLU A 291 23.87 0.91 31.13
CA GLU A 291 25.04 0.03 31.33
C GLU A 291 26.11 0.60 32.29
N GLY A 292 25.90 1.78 32.88
CA GLY A 292 26.82 2.41 33.83
C GLY A 292 28.05 3.06 33.19
N VAL A 293 28.04 3.31 31.88
CA VAL A 293 29.16 3.93 31.17
C VAL A 293 29.13 5.45 31.35
N GLU A 294 30.18 5.99 31.98
CA GLU A 294 30.38 7.44 32.15
C GLU A 294 30.61 8.16 30.82
N ALA A 295 30.28 9.46 30.77
CA ALA A 295 30.42 10.27 29.56
C ALA A 295 31.90 10.45 29.20
N PRO A 296 32.36 10.00 28.01
CA PRO A 296 33.79 10.05 27.69
C PRO A 296 34.28 11.42 27.17
N SER A 297 33.37 12.38 26.93
CA SER A 297 33.72 13.72 26.43
C SER A 297 32.63 14.75 26.71
N VAL A 298 32.98 16.03 26.63
CA VAL A 298 32.07 17.19 26.77
C VAL A 298 30.85 17.10 25.85
N PHE A 299 30.98 16.52 24.66
CA PHE A 299 29.84 16.32 23.77
C PHE A 299 28.80 15.36 24.38
N TRP A 300 29.24 14.28 25.00
CA TRP A 300 28.35 13.31 25.64
C TRP A 300 27.73 13.84 26.93
N GLU A 301 28.48 14.65 27.69
CA GLU A 301 27.92 15.40 28.83
C GLU A 301 26.80 16.36 28.39
N MET A 302 27.00 17.09 27.28
CA MET A 302 25.95 17.94 26.69
C MET A 302 24.72 17.12 26.26
N VAL A 303 24.92 15.92 25.70
CA VAL A 303 23.82 15.01 25.34
C VAL A 303 23.08 14.53 26.59
N ASP A 304 23.79 14.22 27.68
CA ASP A 304 23.21 13.80 28.95
C ASP A 304 22.37 14.91 29.58
N GLU A 305 22.88 16.14 29.61
CA GLU A 305 22.16 17.31 30.11
C GLU A 305 20.91 17.60 29.27
N ARG A 306 21.01 17.47 27.94
CA ARG A 306 19.89 17.79 27.04
C ARG A 306 18.84 16.67 26.98
N PHE A 307 19.24 15.42 27.16
CA PHE A 307 18.41 14.22 27.08
C PHE A 307 18.63 13.30 28.29
N PRO A 308 18.25 13.76 29.49
CA PRO A 308 18.34 12.96 30.70
C PRO A 308 17.36 11.78 30.66
N ASP A 309 17.58 10.78 31.50
CA ASP A 309 16.80 9.52 31.52
C ASP A 309 15.29 9.79 31.69
N GLU A 310 14.90 10.67 32.60
CA GLU A 310 13.49 11.06 32.79
C GLU A 310 12.83 11.59 31.51
N ARG A 311 13.59 12.26 30.65
CA ARG A 311 13.08 12.77 29.37
C ARG A 311 12.97 11.64 28.36
N MET A 312 13.93 10.74 28.34
CA MET A 312 13.95 9.59 27.44
C MET A 312 12.83 8.61 27.76
N GLU A 313 12.62 8.28 29.03
CA GLU A 313 11.50 7.44 29.51
C GLU A 313 10.14 8.04 29.16
N ARG A 314 9.97 9.37 29.30
CA ARG A 314 8.73 10.04 28.89
C ARG A 314 8.46 9.97 27.38
N ILE A 315 9.51 10.03 26.56
CA ILE A 315 9.38 10.01 25.09
C ILE A 315 9.19 8.57 24.60
N PHE A 316 10.00 7.63 25.11
CA PHE A 316 10.07 6.23 24.73
C PHE A 316 9.51 5.32 25.84
N ALA A 317 8.27 5.57 26.25
CA ALA A 317 7.64 4.89 27.39
C ALA A 317 7.59 3.35 27.30
N ASN A 318 7.71 2.79 26.10
CA ASN A 318 7.70 1.35 25.86
C ASN A 318 9.10 0.73 25.64
N MET A 319 10.16 1.53 25.71
CA MET A 319 11.52 1.05 25.47
C MET A 319 12.08 0.51 26.77
N ASP A 320 12.29 -0.80 26.81
CA ASP A 320 12.95 -1.50 27.91
C ASP A 320 14.28 -2.05 27.38
N PHE A 321 15.37 -1.81 28.12
CA PHE A 321 16.71 -2.29 27.75
C PHE A 321 17.00 -3.71 28.25
N GLY A 322 16.07 -4.32 28.98
CA GLY A 322 16.24 -5.65 29.56
C GLY A 322 17.20 -5.61 30.76
N GLU A 323 16.77 -6.17 31.88
CA GLU A 323 17.66 -6.49 33.01
C GLU A 323 18.50 -7.74 32.75
#